data_AF-A0A9E2IBB0-F1
#
_entry.id   AF-A0A9E2IBB0-F1
#
_cell.length_a   1.000
_cell.length_b   1.000
_cell.length_c   1.000
_cell.angle_alpha   90.00
_cell.angle_beta   90.00
_cell.angle_gamma   90.00
#
_symmetry.space_group_name_H-M   'P 1'
#
loop_
_entity.id
_entity.type
_entity.pdbx_description
1 polymer ?
#
loop_
_entity_poly.entity_id
_entity_poly.type
_entity_poly.pdbx_seq_one_letter_code
_entity_poly.pdbx_strand_id
1 'polypeptide(L)'
;MWTQESDNRVRKVVEIGNKKEMLAKDIEEILIREVATILSTDTAEIVPDVPLHTLGVDSLSFVELLVFIEKEFNLKLMESGLTREDFQSIRSLSACISKAN
;
A
#
# COMPACT_ATOMS: atom_id res chain seq x y z
N MET A 1 -41.66 -41.49 5.20
CA MET A 1 -41.87 -40.33 6.09
C MET A 1 -40.93 -39.23 5.60
N TRP A 2 -41.46 -38.25 4.84
CA TRP A 2 -40.80 -36.96 4.56
C TRP A 2 -40.81 -36.13 5.87
N THR A 3 -39.98 -35.12 6.22
CA THR A 3 -39.25 -34.02 5.54
C THR A 3 -38.21 -33.41 6.51
N GLN A 4 -37.19 -32.71 5.98
CA GLN A 4 -36.51 -31.45 6.42
C GLN A 4 -35.08 -31.50 5.86
N GLU A 5 -34.70 -30.87 4.74
CA GLU A 5 -34.75 -29.45 4.35
C GLU A 5 -33.98 -28.53 5.31
N SER A 6 -33.00 -27.80 4.74
CA SER A 6 -31.99 -26.90 5.36
C SER A 6 -30.71 -27.64 5.78
N ASP A 7 -29.55 -27.45 5.15
CA ASP A 7 -28.81 -26.18 5.25
C ASP A 7 -27.94 -25.97 3.99
N ASN A 8 -28.53 -25.30 3.00
CA ASN A 8 -27.78 -24.56 2.00
C ASN A 8 -27.31 -23.26 2.65
N ARG A 9 -26.13 -23.28 3.30
CA ARG A 9 -25.41 -22.07 3.70
C ARG A 9 -24.00 -22.09 3.13
N VAL A 10 -23.94 -21.73 1.85
CA VAL A 10 -23.01 -20.71 1.33
C VAL A 10 -21.97 -20.21 2.35
N ARG A 11 -20.80 -20.83 2.35
CA ARG A 11 -19.54 -20.12 2.61
C ARG A 11 -18.70 -20.15 1.35
N LYS A 12 -19.16 -19.32 0.42
CA LYS A 12 -18.40 -18.55 -0.56
C LYS A 12 -16.91 -18.94 -0.66
N VAL A 13 -16.64 -20.00 -1.42
CA VAL A 13 -15.37 -20.18 -2.12
C VAL A 13 -15.26 -19.09 -3.18
N VAL A 14 -14.86 -17.88 -2.76
CA VAL A 14 -14.50 -16.79 -3.67
C VAL A 14 -13.41 -15.95 -3.00
N GLU A 15 -12.19 -16.46 -2.94
CA GLU A 15 -11.01 -15.61 -3.03
C GLU A 15 -10.40 -15.84 -4.40
N ILE A 16 -11.17 -15.45 -5.41
CA ILE A 16 -10.65 -15.18 -6.75
C ILE A 16 -9.75 -13.96 -6.56
N GLY A 17 -8.46 -14.13 -6.84
CA GLY A 17 -7.48 -13.05 -6.83
C GLY A 17 -7.96 -11.88 -7.67
N ASN A 18 -8.46 -10.85 -7.00
CA ASN A 18 -8.68 -9.56 -7.63
C ASN A 18 -7.34 -8.84 -7.59
N LYS A 19 -6.65 -8.77 -8.73
CA LYS A 19 -5.83 -7.59 -9.01
C LYS A 19 -6.79 -6.40 -9.04
N LYS A 20 -7.09 -5.85 -7.86
CA LYS A 20 -7.89 -4.64 -7.75
C LYS A 20 -6.95 -3.52 -8.16
N GLU A 21 -7.23 -2.87 -9.29
CA GLU A 21 -6.63 -1.58 -9.59
C GLU A 21 -6.85 -0.70 -8.35
N MET A 22 -5.78 -0.39 -7.64
CA MET A 22 -5.86 0.42 -6.44
C MET A 22 -5.75 1.88 -6.84
N LEU A 23 -6.68 2.68 -6.36
CA LEU A 23 -6.63 4.12 -6.58
C LEU A 23 -5.44 4.69 -5.83
N ALA A 24 -4.79 5.71 -6.39
CA ALA A 24 -3.68 6.40 -5.74
C ALA A 24 -4.00 6.85 -4.31
N LYS A 25 -5.26 7.19 -4.02
CA LYS A 25 -5.71 7.53 -2.66
C LYS A 25 -5.65 6.36 -1.68
N ASP A 26 -6.07 5.16 -2.12
CA ASP A 26 -6.02 3.96 -1.27
C ASP A 26 -4.55 3.60 -0.96
N ILE A 27 -3.68 3.74 -1.97
CA ILE A 27 -2.23 3.54 -1.80
C ILE A 27 -1.63 4.62 -0.89
N GLU A 28 -2.02 5.88 -1.04
CA GLU A 28 -1.59 7.00 -0.19
C GLU A 28 -1.91 6.71 1.29
N GLU A 29 -3.13 6.24 1.59
CA GLU A 29 -3.53 5.87 2.95
C GLU A 29 -2.71 4.72 3.54
N ILE A 30 -2.37 3.72 2.72
CA ILE A 30 -1.53 2.59 3.14
C ILE A 30 -0.11 3.08 3.44
N LEU A 31 0.47 3.86 2.54
CA LEU A 31 1.82 4.41 2.73
C LEU A 31 1.88 5.35 3.94
N ILE A 32 0.84 6.15 4.20
CA ILE A 32 0.75 6.99 5.40
C ILE A 32 0.84 6.13 6.67
N ARG A 33 0.07 5.03 6.74
CA ARG A 33 0.08 4.12 7.89
C ARG A 33 1.43 3.46 8.09
N GLU A 34 2.06 3.03 7.00
CA GLU A 34 3.36 2.41 7.06
C GLU A 34 4.45 3.40 7.51
N VAL A 35 4.48 4.60 6.93
CA VAL A 35 5.44 5.64 7.33
C VAL A 35 5.24 6.02 8.80
N ALA A 36 3.99 6.16 9.26
CA ALA A 36 3.70 6.40 10.67
C ALA A 36 4.24 5.27 11.57
N THR A 37 4.10 4.02 11.12
CA THR A 37 4.59 2.83 11.84
C THR A 37 6.12 2.81 11.92
N ILE A 38 6.80 3.00 10.79
CA ILE A 38 8.27 3.03 10.69
C ILE A 38 8.83 4.15 11.58
N LEU A 39 8.20 5.33 11.56
CA LEU A 39 8.63 6.49 12.35
C LEU A 39 8.12 6.49 13.79
N SER A 40 7.32 5.49 14.18
CA SER A 40 6.68 5.42 15.50
C SER A 40 5.91 6.69 15.89
N THR A 41 5.17 7.26 14.94
CA THR A 41 4.31 8.45 15.12
C THR A 41 2.85 8.16 14.75
N ASP A 42 1.97 9.15 14.95
CA ASP A 42 0.56 9.08 14.54
C ASP A 42 0.40 9.39 13.04
N THR A 43 -0.52 8.68 12.39
CA THR A 43 -0.88 8.94 10.99
C THR A 43 -1.34 10.38 10.71
N ALA A 44 -1.91 11.07 11.71
CA ALA A 44 -2.35 12.45 11.60
C ALA A 44 -1.18 13.45 11.48
N GLU A 45 0.04 13.04 11.86
CA GLU A 45 1.26 13.85 11.70
C GLU A 45 1.91 13.68 10.32
N ILE A 46 1.48 12.68 9.55
CA ILE A 46 2.04 12.40 8.23
C ILE A 46 1.35 13.25 7.17
N VAL A 47 2.09 14.20 6.60
CA VAL A 47 1.62 15.04 5.50
C VAL A 47 2.06 14.41 4.17
N PRO A 48 1.13 14.04 3.26
CA PRO A 48 1.49 13.26 2.07
C PRO A 48 2.22 14.05 0.97
N ASP A 49 2.10 15.38 0.97
CA ASP A 49 2.63 16.29 -0.06
C ASP A 49 4.03 16.85 0.27
N VAL A 50 4.58 16.56 1.45
CA VAL A 50 5.90 17.07 1.85
C VAL A 50 7.01 16.06 1.54
N PRO A 51 8.28 16.51 1.43
CA PRO A 51 9.36 15.60 1.14
C PRO A 51 9.54 14.53 2.24
N LEU A 52 9.79 13.27 1.88
CA LEU A 52 9.94 12.17 2.84
C LEU A 52 10.97 12.48 3.95
N HIS A 53 12.10 13.07 3.58
CA HIS A 53 13.15 13.44 4.55
C HIS A 53 12.68 14.50 5.57
N THR A 54 11.66 15.32 5.24
CA THR A 54 11.09 16.29 6.18
C THR A 54 10.16 15.64 7.20
N LEU A 55 9.62 14.46 6.88
CA LEU A 55 8.84 13.64 7.81
C LEU A 55 9.71 12.91 8.82
N GLY A 56 11.04 12.90 8.64
CA GLY A 56 11.97 12.13 9.47
C GLY A 56 12.40 10.81 8.83
N VAL A 57 12.04 10.55 7.57
CA VAL A 57 12.54 9.39 6.83
C VAL A 57 14.05 9.56 6.57
N ASP A 58 14.82 8.66 7.15
CA ASP A 58 16.26 8.49 7.00
C ASP A 58 16.61 7.30 6.09
N SER A 59 17.90 6.96 5.97
CA SER A 59 18.35 5.87 5.10
C SER A 59 17.78 4.50 5.47
N LEU A 60 17.57 4.20 6.76
CA LEU A 60 17.11 2.89 7.20
C LEU A 60 15.60 2.76 7.02
N SER A 61 14.85 3.73 7.54
CA SER A 61 13.41 3.84 7.35
C SER A 61 13.00 3.92 5.88
N PHE A 62 13.83 4.53 5.02
CA PHE A 62 13.63 4.51 3.58
C PHE A 62 13.74 3.09 3.01
N VAL A 63 14.77 2.32 3.39
CA VAL A 63 14.91 0.92 2.94
C VAL A 63 13.74 0.07 3.41
N GLU A 64 13.27 0.25 4.64
CA GLU A 64 12.08 -0.44 5.17
C GLU A 64 10.83 -0.12 4.34
N LEU A 65 10.60 1.16 4.03
CA LEU A 65 9.50 1.59 3.17
C LEU A 65 9.57 0.95 1.77
N LEU A 66 10.76 0.88 1.17
CA LEU A 66 10.93 0.24 -0.15
C LEU A 66 10.59 -1.25 -0.09
N VAL A 67 11.07 -1.97 0.93
CA VAL A 67 10.79 -3.40 1.12
C VAL A 67 9.31 -3.64 1.36
N PHE A 68 8.65 -2.76 2.12
CA PHE A 68 7.19 -2.80 2.30
C PHE A 68 6.47 -2.68 0.97
N ILE A 69 6.79 -1.66 0.16
CA ILE A 69 6.14 -1.41 -1.13
C ILE A 69 6.28 -2.60 -2.07
N GLU A 70 7.47 -3.19 -2.18
CA GLU A 70 7.70 -4.36 -3.03
C GLU A 70 6.83 -5.55 -2.62
N LYS A 71 6.68 -5.78 -1.31
CA LYS A 71 5.89 -6.90 -0.77
C LYS A 71 4.39 -6.65 -0.88
N GLU A 72 3.93 -5.45 -0.49
CA GLU A 72 2.51 -5.10 -0.42
C GLU A 72 1.89 -4.99 -1.81
N PHE A 73 2.59 -4.36 -2.75
CA PHE A 73 2.08 -4.12 -4.10
C PHE A 73 2.60 -5.13 -5.13
N ASN A 74 3.39 -6.12 -4.70
CA ASN A 74 4.04 -7.11 -5.57
C ASN A 74 4.79 -6.45 -6.74
N LEU A 75 5.46 -5.34 -6.44
CA LEU A 75 6.26 -4.56 -7.38
C LEU A 75 7.73 -4.94 -7.25
N LYS A 76 8.47 -4.73 -8.34
CA LYS A 76 9.93 -4.77 -8.33
C LYS A 76 10.45 -3.36 -8.62
N LEU A 77 10.75 -2.58 -7.60
CA LEU A 77 10.98 -1.14 -7.76
C LEU A 77 12.17 -0.86 -8.70
N MET A 78 13.18 -1.74 -8.69
CA MET A 78 14.34 -1.66 -9.58
C MET A 78 14.01 -1.89 -11.06
N GLU A 79 12.97 -2.67 -11.38
CA GLU A 79 12.52 -2.95 -12.74
C GLU A 79 11.38 -2.00 -13.17
N SER A 80 10.81 -1.23 -12.23
CA SER A 80 9.60 -0.41 -12.42
C SER A 80 9.85 0.90 -13.16
N GLY A 81 11.11 1.26 -13.44
CA GLY A 81 11.45 2.55 -14.06
C GLY A 81 11.22 3.76 -13.15
N LEU A 82 11.10 3.52 -11.83
CA LEU A 82 10.92 4.58 -10.83
C LEU A 82 12.14 5.51 -10.81
N THR A 83 11.85 6.79 -10.77
CA THR A 83 12.82 7.87 -10.76
C THR A 83 12.95 8.44 -9.35
N ARG A 84 13.98 9.27 -9.14
CA ARG A 84 14.13 10.02 -7.87
C ARG A 84 12.91 10.88 -7.56
N GLU A 85 12.20 11.37 -8.58
CA GLU A 85 11.03 12.23 -8.42
C GLU A 85 9.85 11.50 -7.78
N ASP A 86 9.72 10.20 -8.06
CA ASP A 86 8.67 9.35 -7.49
C ASP A 86 8.82 9.15 -5.98
N PHE A 87 10.05 9.26 -5.46
CA PHE A 87 10.37 9.15 -4.04
C PHE A 87 10.42 10.49 -3.30
N GLN A 88 9.95 11.58 -3.91
CA GLN A 88 9.94 12.87 -3.23
C GLN A 88 8.94 12.91 -2.08
N SER A 89 7.71 12.46 -2.29
CA SER A 89 6.61 12.55 -1.32
C SER A 89 5.77 11.28 -1.34
N ILE A 90 4.95 11.07 -0.30
CA ILE A 90 4.03 9.92 -0.26
C ILE A 90 3.02 10.01 -1.42
N ARG A 91 2.56 11.21 -1.77
CA ARG A 91 1.65 11.42 -2.91
C ARG A 91 2.30 11.07 -4.25
N SER A 92 3.54 11.47 -4.48
CA SER A 92 4.25 11.12 -5.72
C SER A 92 4.37 9.60 -5.83
N LEU A 93 4.70 8.95 -4.72
CA LEU A 93 4.91 7.51 -4.65
C LEU A 93 3.60 6.74 -4.89
N SER A 94 2.51 7.15 -4.25
CA SER A 94 1.19 6.54 -4.42
C SER A 94 0.67 6.67 -5.85
N ALA A 95 0.86 7.84 -6.47
CA ALA A 95 0.48 8.09 -7.85
C ALA A 95 1.30 7.24 -8.84
N CYS A 96 2.56 6.96 -8.53
CA CYS A 96 3.41 6.13 -9.37
C CYS A 96 3.07 4.64 -9.23
N ILE A 97 2.93 4.14 -8.00
CA ILE A 97 2.53 2.76 -7.71
C ILE A 97 1.17 2.43 -8.34
N SER A 98 0.21 3.35 -8.27
CA SER A 98 -1.12 3.17 -8.88
C SER A 98 -1.05 2.96 -10.40
N LYS A 99 -0.03 3.52 -11.08
CA LYS A 99 0.20 3.33 -12.53
C LYS A 99 1.00 2.07 -12.86
N ALA A 100 1.77 1.56 -11.90
CA ALA A 100 2.64 0.39 -12.07
C ALA A 100 1.93 -0.94 -11.73
N ASN A 101 0.78 -0.87 -11.06
CA ASN A 101 -0.13 -1.94 -10.66
C ASN A 101 -0.98 -2.46 -11.83
#